data_AF-A0A8X6FAZ8-F1
#
_entry.id   AF-A0A8X6FAZ8-F1
#
_cell.length_a   1.000
_cell.length_b   1.000
_cell.length_c   1.000
_cell.angle_alpha   90.00
_cell.angle_beta   90.00
_cell.angle_gamma   90.00
#
_symmetry.space_group_name_H-M   'P 1'
#
loop_
_entity.id
_entity.type
_entity.pdbx_description
1 polymer ?
#
loop_
_entity_poly.entity_id
_entity_poly.type
_entity_poly.pdbx_seq_one_letter_code
_entity_poly.pdbx_strand_id
1 'polypeptide(L)'
;MANIEALKKSRKNERAALTKACNRVEELIALEDVDICELEAELNVFKGKVDRLENTHSNILELLPEKDYDAEFEIVEDFQDKVIRIETKARRIINGQQNRTVDILLRSFYVDDLITSLDNEAETLPFIEESHHILAEGKFNVRGWMIQKMMTQNRSLQF
;
A
#
# COMPACT_ATOMS: atom_id res chain seq x y z
N MET A 1 18.94 -33.87 17.60
CA MET A 1 17.96 -34.54 16.71
C MET A 1 16.52 -34.12 17.01
N ALA A 2 16.03 -34.18 18.26
CA ALA A 2 14.65 -33.77 18.61
C ALA A 2 14.25 -32.33 18.21
N ASN A 3 15.20 -31.39 18.15
CA ASN A 3 14.93 -30.00 17.76
C ASN A 3 14.65 -29.85 16.24
N ILE A 4 15.37 -30.58 15.38
CA ILE A 4 15.19 -30.53 13.92
C ILE A 4 13.85 -31.13 13.50
N GLU A 5 13.46 -32.25 14.10
CA GLU A 5 12.17 -32.88 13.79
C GLU A 5 10.99 -31.98 14.18
N ALA A 6 11.10 -31.26 15.31
CA ALA A 6 10.12 -30.27 15.72
C ALA A 6 10.03 -29.11 14.72
N LEU A 7 11.18 -28.58 14.26
CA LEU A 7 11.22 -27.53 13.24
C LEU A 7 10.65 -27.99 11.90
N LYS A 8 10.99 -29.19 11.43
CA LYS A 8 10.41 -29.77 10.20
C LYS A 8 8.90 -29.95 10.30
N LYS A 9 8.39 -30.30 11.48
CA LYS A 9 6.94 -30.33 11.76
C LYS A 9 6.32 -28.93 11.75
N SER A 10 6.98 -27.93 12.35
CA SER A 10 6.53 -26.52 12.30
C SER A 10 6.46 -26.00 10.87
N ARG A 11 7.52 -26.19 10.08
CA ARG A 11 7.61 -25.85 8.66
C ARG A 11 6.43 -26.39 7.86
N LYS A 12 6.05 -27.66 8.09
CA LYS A 12 4.90 -28.27 7.41
C LYS A 12 3.59 -27.53 7.73
N ASN A 13 3.38 -27.15 8.98
CA ASN A 13 2.19 -26.42 9.40
C ASN A 13 2.20 -24.98 8.86
N GLU A 14 3.35 -24.32 8.90
CA GLU A 14 3.55 -22.96 8.36
C GLU A 14 3.31 -22.94 6.84
N ARG A 15 3.80 -23.94 6.10
CA ARG A 15 3.49 -24.10 4.66
C ARG A 15 2.00 -24.21 4.42
N ALA A 16 1.28 -25.03 5.19
CA ALA A 16 -0.17 -25.14 5.04
C ALA A 16 -0.89 -23.81 5.35
N ALA A 17 -0.44 -23.06 6.35
CA ALA A 17 -0.98 -21.76 6.70
C ALA A 17 -0.66 -20.69 5.63
N LEU A 18 0.53 -20.75 5.04
CA LEU A 18 0.95 -19.89 3.94
C LEU A 18 0.16 -20.21 2.67
N THR A 19 -0.04 -21.49 2.33
CA THR A 19 -0.90 -21.88 1.19
C THR A 19 -2.30 -21.29 1.29
N LYS A 20 -2.91 -21.29 2.47
CA LYS A 20 -4.21 -20.64 2.68
C LYS A 20 -4.14 -19.13 2.43
N ALA A 21 -3.06 -18.48 2.85
CA ALA A 21 -2.85 -17.04 2.61
C ALA A 21 -2.63 -16.74 1.13
N CYS A 22 -1.83 -17.56 0.43
CA CYS A 22 -1.62 -17.47 -1.00
C CYS A 22 -2.96 -17.52 -1.74
N ASN A 23 -3.79 -18.52 -1.42
CA ASN A 23 -5.08 -18.69 -2.07
C ASN A 23 -5.99 -17.49 -1.82
N ARG A 24 -6.00 -16.95 -0.59
CA ARG A 24 -6.79 -15.76 -0.27
C ARG A 24 -6.37 -14.55 -1.09
N VAL A 25 -5.07 -14.30 -1.20
CA VAL A 25 -4.53 -13.20 -2.02
C VAL A 25 -4.79 -13.44 -3.52
N GLU A 26 -4.65 -14.69 -4.00
CA GLU A 26 -4.96 -15.07 -5.39
C GLU A 26 -6.44 -14.85 -5.74
N GLU A 27 -7.36 -15.20 -4.82
CA GLU A 27 -8.80 -14.94 -4.96
C GLU A 27 -9.07 -13.44 -5.10
N LEU A 28 -8.48 -12.61 -4.23
CA LEU A 28 -8.65 -11.16 -4.29
C LEU A 28 -8.09 -10.59 -5.59
N ILE A 29 -6.87 -10.96 -5.99
CA ILE A 29 -6.24 -10.50 -7.25
C ILE A 29 -7.07 -10.87 -8.50
N ALA A 30 -7.88 -11.92 -8.43
CA ALA A 30 -8.70 -12.38 -9.54
C ALA A 30 -10.02 -11.60 -9.69
N LEU A 31 -10.41 -10.78 -8.72
CA LEU A 31 -11.61 -9.95 -8.80
C LEU A 31 -11.43 -8.80 -9.78
N GLU A 32 -12.50 -8.43 -10.49
CA GLU A 32 -12.50 -7.27 -11.39
C GLU A 32 -12.44 -5.95 -10.61
N ASP A 33 -13.24 -5.84 -9.54
CA ASP A 33 -13.26 -4.72 -8.61
C ASP A 33 -12.64 -5.13 -7.27
N VAL A 34 -11.32 -5.02 -7.18
CA VAL A 34 -10.57 -5.33 -5.96
C VAL A 34 -10.73 -4.23 -4.91
N ASP A 35 -11.10 -4.62 -3.69
CA ASP A 35 -10.92 -3.78 -2.51
C ASP A 35 -9.42 -3.74 -2.14
N ILE A 36 -8.82 -2.57 -2.34
CA ILE A 36 -7.39 -2.36 -2.07
C ILE A 36 -7.06 -2.48 -0.59
N CYS A 37 -7.93 -2.01 0.30
CA CYS A 37 -7.67 -2.08 1.74
C CYS A 37 -7.67 -3.54 2.20
N GLU A 38 -8.62 -4.34 1.70
CA GLU A 38 -8.65 -5.78 1.99
C GLU A 38 -7.44 -6.50 1.39
N LEU A 39 -7.09 -6.22 0.12
CA LEU A 39 -5.91 -6.82 -0.52
C LEU A 39 -4.61 -6.46 0.21
N GLU A 40 -4.45 -5.21 0.66
CA GLU A 40 -3.28 -4.79 1.45
C GLU A 40 -3.21 -5.51 2.80
N ALA A 41 -4.33 -5.63 3.50
CA ALA A 41 -4.39 -6.34 4.78
C ALA A 41 -4.02 -7.82 4.62
N GLU A 42 -4.60 -8.51 3.66
CA GLU A 42 -4.31 -9.92 3.38
C GLU A 42 -2.88 -10.12 2.86
N LEU A 43 -2.35 -9.19 2.05
CA LEU A 43 -0.96 -9.22 1.61
C LEU A 43 0.01 -9.08 2.79
N ASN A 44 -0.32 -8.27 3.80
CA ASN A 44 0.50 -8.16 5.02
C ASN A 44 0.46 -9.42 5.87
N VAL A 45 -0.72 -10.05 6.01
CA VAL A 45 -0.86 -11.37 6.68
C VAL A 45 -0.04 -12.43 5.95
N PHE A 46 -0.09 -12.43 4.61
CA PHE A 46 0.70 -13.30 3.76
C PHE A 46 2.20 -13.11 4.00
N LYS A 47 2.72 -11.88 3.94
CA LYS A 47 4.15 -11.58 4.19
C LYS A 47 4.62 -12.05 5.55
N GLY A 48 3.86 -11.77 6.61
CA GLY A 48 4.21 -12.27 7.94
C GLY A 48 4.24 -13.79 8.06
N LYS A 49 3.55 -14.53 7.17
CA LYS A 49 3.67 -16.00 7.08
C LYS A 49 4.89 -16.43 6.26
N VAL A 50 5.26 -15.70 5.22
CA VAL A 50 6.50 -15.90 4.46
C VAL A 50 7.70 -15.74 5.39
N ASP A 51 7.79 -14.61 6.11
CA ASP A 51 8.91 -14.31 7.02
C ASP A 51 9.10 -15.40 8.09
N ARG A 52 7.99 -15.89 8.65
CA ARG A 52 8.02 -16.99 9.62
C ARG A 52 8.56 -18.28 9.01
N LEU A 53 8.10 -18.63 7.81
CA LEU A 53 8.52 -19.84 7.14
C LEU A 53 10.01 -19.77 6.73
N GLU A 54 10.46 -18.62 6.24
CA GLU A 54 11.86 -18.37 5.90
C GLU A 54 12.76 -18.47 7.14
N ASN A 55 12.34 -17.91 8.27
CA ASN A 55 13.06 -18.04 9.54
C ASN A 55 13.17 -19.52 9.96
N THR A 56 12.07 -20.28 9.86
CA THR A 56 12.10 -21.73 10.12
C THR A 56 13.04 -22.46 9.17
N HIS A 57 13.08 -22.10 7.88
CA HIS A 57 14.04 -22.68 6.92
C HIS A 57 15.49 -22.38 7.32
N SER A 58 15.82 -21.13 7.67
CA SER A 58 17.17 -20.75 8.14
C SER A 58 17.57 -21.57 9.37
N ASN A 59 16.70 -21.71 10.37
CA ASN A 59 16.98 -22.50 11.57
C ASN A 59 17.16 -24.00 11.26
N ILE A 60 16.46 -24.54 10.26
CA ILE A 60 16.64 -25.93 9.82
C ILE A 60 18.00 -26.11 9.16
N LEU A 61 18.39 -25.19 8.26
CA LEU A 61 19.67 -25.22 7.56
C LEU A 61 20.85 -25.15 8.54
N GLU A 62 20.81 -24.27 9.55
CA GLU A 62 21.85 -24.16 10.58
C GLU A 62 22.11 -25.45 11.37
N LEU A 63 21.09 -26.32 11.46
CA LEU A 63 21.15 -27.57 12.21
C LEU A 63 21.36 -28.81 11.32
N LEU A 64 21.27 -28.66 10.00
CA LEU A 64 21.45 -29.76 9.05
C LEU A 64 22.94 -30.01 8.79
N PRO A 65 23.39 -31.26 8.58
CA PRO A 65 24.71 -31.52 8.03
C PRO A 65 24.74 -31.16 6.53
N GLU A 66 25.88 -30.67 6.05
CA GLU A 66 26.05 -30.18 4.66
C GLU A 66 25.57 -31.16 3.58
N LYS A 67 25.79 -32.46 3.80
CA LYS A 67 25.37 -33.53 2.87
C LYS A 67 23.86 -33.57 2.60
N ASP A 68 23.04 -32.97 3.47
CA ASP A 68 21.59 -32.98 3.37
C ASP A 68 21.05 -31.63 2.83
N TYR A 69 21.92 -30.65 2.53
CA TYR A 69 21.51 -29.31 2.07
C TYR A 69 20.79 -29.32 0.72
N ASP A 70 21.28 -30.08 -0.26
CA ASP A 70 20.68 -30.11 -1.61
C ASP A 70 19.21 -30.54 -1.55
N ALA A 71 18.91 -31.61 -0.79
CA ALA A 71 17.56 -32.10 -0.59
C ALA A 71 16.66 -31.10 0.16
N GLU A 72 17.24 -30.30 1.06
CA GLU A 72 16.50 -29.26 1.77
C GLU A 72 16.24 -28.03 0.88
N PHE A 73 17.15 -27.69 -0.03
CA PHE A 73 17.02 -26.59 -0.97
C PHE A 73 15.89 -26.83 -1.98
N GLU A 74 15.80 -28.03 -2.56
CA GLU A 74 14.71 -28.42 -3.48
C GLU A 74 13.31 -28.27 -2.84
N ILE A 75 13.20 -28.51 -1.53
CA ILE A 75 11.94 -28.38 -0.79
C ILE A 75 11.47 -26.91 -0.68
N VAL A 76 12.41 -25.97 -0.69
CA VAL A 76 12.18 -24.53 -0.46
C VAL A 76 11.91 -23.78 -1.77
N GLU A 77 12.65 -24.10 -2.84
CA GLU A 77 12.63 -23.38 -4.12
C GLU A 77 11.22 -23.28 -4.73
N ASP A 78 10.48 -24.39 -4.80
CA ASP A 78 9.12 -24.45 -5.38
C ASP A 78 8.14 -23.44 -4.77
N PHE A 79 8.27 -23.14 -3.48
CA PHE A 79 7.35 -22.24 -2.78
C PHE A 79 7.76 -20.77 -2.90
N GLN A 80 9.06 -20.48 -3.08
CA GLN A 80 9.57 -19.11 -3.24
C GLN A 80 9.06 -18.48 -4.53
N ASP A 81 9.06 -19.22 -5.63
CA ASP A 81 8.53 -18.74 -6.91
C ASP A 81 7.04 -18.39 -6.84
N LYS A 82 6.24 -19.21 -6.14
CA LYS A 82 4.82 -18.90 -5.93
C LYS A 82 4.65 -17.64 -5.10
N VAL A 83 5.44 -17.47 -4.04
CA VAL A 83 5.41 -16.29 -3.16
C VAL A 83 5.74 -15.01 -3.93
N ILE A 84 6.86 -14.99 -4.65
CA ILE A 84 7.32 -13.83 -5.42
C ILE A 84 6.27 -13.41 -6.46
N ARG A 85 5.71 -14.38 -7.18
CA ARG A 85 4.69 -14.10 -8.21
C ARG A 85 3.44 -13.46 -7.63
N ILE A 86 2.91 -14.00 -6.52
CA ILE A 86 1.69 -13.48 -5.89
C ILE A 86 1.94 -12.08 -5.35
N GLU A 87 3.06 -11.87 -4.64
CA GLU A 87 3.41 -10.57 -4.09
C GLU A 87 3.55 -9.52 -5.19
N THR A 88 4.26 -9.85 -6.26
CA THR A 88 4.48 -8.94 -7.39
C THR A 88 3.16 -8.53 -8.05
N LYS A 89 2.24 -9.49 -8.25
CA LYS A 89 0.91 -9.19 -8.81
C LYS A 89 0.07 -8.32 -7.87
N ALA A 90 0.01 -8.65 -6.57
CA ALA A 90 -0.74 -7.88 -5.58
C ALA A 90 -0.27 -6.42 -5.54
N ARG A 91 1.05 -6.22 -5.42
CA ARG A 91 1.66 -4.87 -5.37
C ARG A 91 1.39 -4.07 -6.63
N ARG A 92 1.38 -4.71 -7.80
CA ARG A 92 1.07 -4.03 -9.06
C ARG A 92 -0.34 -3.47 -9.08
N ILE A 93 -1.32 -4.22 -8.57
CA ILE A 93 -2.72 -3.77 -8.48
C ILE A 93 -2.84 -2.60 -7.50
N ILE A 94 -2.31 -2.77 -6.28
CA ILE A 94 -2.31 -1.75 -5.23
C ILE A 94 -1.71 -0.45 -5.74
N ASN A 95 -0.48 -0.49 -6.25
CA ASN A 95 0.22 0.68 -6.75
C ASN A 95 -0.51 1.30 -7.96
N GLY A 96 -1.10 0.47 -8.83
CA GLY A 96 -1.85 0.93 -9.99
C GLY A 96 -3.08 1.75 -9.62
N GLN A 97 -3.91 1.27 -8.69
CA GLN A 97 -5.08 2.01 -8.22
C GLN A 97 -4.70 3.25 -7.40
N GLN A 98 -3.70 3.15 -6.53
CA GLN A 98 -3.20 4.31 -5.77
C GLN A 98 -2.70 5.42 -6.71
N ASN A 99 -1.92 5.09 -7.74
CA ASN A 99 -1.45 6.07 -8.71
C ASN A 99 -2.61 6.75 -9.46
N ARG A 100 -3.67 6.01 -9.80
CA ARG A 100 -4.87 6.58 -10.42
C ARG A 100 -5.59 7.55 -9.48
N THR A 101 -5.77 7.18 -8.22
CA THR A 101 -6.40 8.06 -7.22
C THR A 101 -5.56 9.32 -7.00
N VAL A 102 -4.23 9.18 -6.88
CA VAL A 102 -3.31 10.32 -6.75
C VAL A 102 -3.42 11.25 -7.97
N ASP A 103 -3.44 10.73 -9.19
CA ASP A 103 -3.61 11.55 -10.40
C ASP A 103 -4.95 12.31 -10.40
N ILE A 104 -6.04 11.64 -10.01
CA ILE A 104 -7.36 12.27 -9.92
C ILE A 104 -7.35 13.39 -8.89
N LEU A 105 -6.80 13.15 -7.70
CA LEU A 105 -6.68 14.15 -6.65
C LEU A 105 -5.83 15.34 -7.11
N LEU A 106 -4.64 15.11 -7.68
CA LEU A 106 -3.77 16.18 -8.17
C LEU A 106 -4.44 17.05 -9.25
N ARG A 107 -5.27 16.46 -10.12
CA ARG A 107 -5.93 17.18 -11.22
C ARG A 107 -7.30 17.75 -10.87
N SER A 108 -8.01 17.21 -9.88
CA SER A 108 -9.45 17.46 -9.69
C SER A 108 -9.85 17.70 -8.23
N PHE A 109 -8.89 17.89 -7.32
CA PHE A 109 -9.20 18.26 -5.94
C PHE A 109 -9.62 19.73 -5.87
N TYR A 110 -10.92 19.96 -5.64
CA TYR A 110 -11.52 21.25 -5.41
C TYR A 110 -12.12 21.26 -4.00
N VAL A 111 -11.83 22.29 -3.22
CA VAL A 111 -12.42 22.49 -1.91
C VAL A 111 -13.32 23.73 -2.00
N ASP A 112 -14.58 23.55 -1.65
CA ASP A 112 -15.60 24.59 -1.76
C ASP A 112 -15.52 25.54 -0.55
N ASP A 113 -15.74 26.83 -0.79
CA ASP A 113 -16.11 27.82 0.23
C ASP A 113 -15.23 27.89 1.51
N LEU A 114 -13.94 27.57 1.41
CA LEU A 114 -13.02 27.65 2.56
C LEU A 114 -12.90 29.07 3.13
N ILE A 115 -12.85 30.08 2.27
CA ILE A 115 -12.67 31.48 2.67
C ILE A 115 -13.94 32.02 3.36
N THR A 116 -15.13 31.56 2.97
CA THR A 116 -16.39 32.03 3.56
C THR A 116 -16.62 31.45 4.96
N SER A 117 -15.85 30.43 5.35
CA SER A 117 -15.86 29.83 6.68
C SER A 117 -14.96 30.57 7.69
N LEU A 118 -14.25 31.63 7.28
CA LEU A 118 -13.41 32.44 8.16
C LEU A 118 -14.23 33.51 8.89
N ASP A 119 -13.92 33.74 10.16
CA ASP A 119 -14.67 34.68 11.01
C ASP A 119 -14.46 36.15 10.61
N ASN A 120 -13.33 36.48 9.97
CA ASN A 120 -13.01 37.83 9.53
C ASN A 120 -12.12 37.88 8.29
N GLU A 121 -12.19 39.00 7.55
CA GLU A 121 -11.43 39.19 6.30
C GLU A 121 -9.90 39.22 6.53
N ALA A 122 -9.44 39.61 7.73
CA ALA A 122 -8.01 39.69 8.04
C ALA A 122 -7.33 38.31 8.12
N GLU A 123 -8.08 37.23 8.37
CA GLU A 123 -7.59 35.85 8.37
C GLU A 123 -7.42 35.27 6.96
N THR A 124 -8.00 35.90 5.93
CA THR A 124 -8.02 35.37 4.56
C THR A 124 -6.62 35.18 3.98
N LEU A 125 -5.74 36.19 4.08
CA LEU A 125 -4.40 36.12 3.52
C LEU A 125 -3.51 35.10 4.25
N PRO A 126 -3.42 35.11 5.60
CA PRO A 126 -2.70 34.07 6.34
C PRO A 126 -3.19 32.67 6.01
N PHE A 127 -4.52 32.48 5.95
CA PHE A 127 -5.12 31.19 5.63
C PHE A 127 -4.73 30.71 4.22
N ILE A 128 -4.74 31.59 3.23
CA ILE A 128 -4.32 31.29 1.86
C ILE A 128 -2.85 30.87 1.83
N GLU A 129 -1.95 31.65 2.45
CA GLU A 129 -0.51 31.37 2.45
C GLU A 129 -0.18 30.06 3.16
N GLU A 130 -0.77 29.83 4.33
CA GLU A 130 -0.59 28.59 5.09
C GLU A 130 -1.14 27.38 4.34
N SER A 131 -2.33 27.52 3.72
CA SER A 131 -2.91 26.48 2.88
C SER A 131 -2.02 26.13 1.69
N HIS A 132 -1.40 27.13 1.03
CA HIS A 132 -0.42 26.89 -0.03
C HIS A 132 0.78 26.08 0.48
N HIS A 133 1.28 26.39 1.67
CA HIS A 133 2.41 25.68 2.27
C HIS A 133 2.05 24.22 2.57
N ILE A 134 0.96 23.98 3.30
CA ILE A 134 0.48 22.64 3.68
C ILE A 134 0.24 21.78 2.43
N LEU A 135 -0.46 22.32 1.43
CA LEU A 135 -0.79 21.57 0.22
C LEU A 135 0.44 21.29 -0.65
N ALA A 136 1.42 22.20 -0.67
CA ALA A 136 2.68 21.98 -1.38
C ALA A 136 3.50 20.81 -0.80
N GLU A 137 3.47 20.58 0.52
CA GLU A 137 4.09 19.39 1.13
C GLU A 137 3.47 18.09 0.59
N GLY A 138 2.15 18.10 0.36
CA GLY A 138 1.42 17.02 -0.30
C GLY A 138 1.60 16.96 -1.83
N LYS A 139 2.45 17.81 -2.41
CA LYS A 139 2.65 17.99 -3.87
C LYS A 139 1.40 18.45 -4.62
N PHE A 140 0.41 19.00 -3.93
CA PHE A 140 -0.74 19.62 -4.57
C PHE A 140 -0.35 21.01 -5.08
N ASN A 141 -0.72 21.30 -6.32
CA ASN A 141 -0.57 22.63 -6.89
C ASN A 141 -1.89 23.39 -6.77
N VAL A 142 -1.95 24.35 -5.86
CA VAL A 142 -3.10 25.24 -5.69
C VAL A 142 -3.17 26.19 -6.89
N ARG A 143 -4.14 25.95 -7.78
CA ARG A 143 -4.28 26.69 -9.05
C ARG A 143 -5.00 28.04 -8.93
N GLY A 144 -5.69 28.29 -7.83
CA GLY A 144 -6.38 29.55 -7.58
C GLY A 144 -7.42 29.41 -6.48
N TRP A 145 -7.79 30.56 -5.91
CA TRP A 145 -8.85 30.68 -4.91
C TRP A 145 -10.08 31.29 -5.57
N MET A 146 -11.21 30.58 -5.52
CA MET A 146 -12.48 31.17 -5.93
C MET A 146 -13.07 31.91 -4.75
N ILE A 147 -13.01 33.24 -4.80
CA ILE A 147 -13.73 34.08 -3.84
C ILE A 147 -15.07 34.40 -4.49
N GLN A 148 -16.15 33.88 -3.94
CA GLN A 148 -17.51 34.19 -4.38
C GLN A 148 -17.91 35.61 -3.91
N LYS A 149 -17.11 36.63 -4.22
CA LYS A 149 -17.55 38.02 -4.14
C LYS A 149 -18.51 38.25 -5.31
N MET A 150 -19.79 38.01 -5.01
CA MET A 150 -20.95 38.68 -5.58
C MET A 150 -20.90 39.04 -7.06
N MET A 151 -21.78 38.43 -7.86
CA MET A 151 -22.30 39.00 -9.11
C MET A 151 -23.11 40.29 -8.83
N THR A 152 -22.48 41.31 -8.25
CA THR A 152 -23.06 42.64 -8.12
C THR A 152 -22.00 43.70 -8.42
N GLN A 153 -22.00 44.07 -9.70
CA GLN A 153 -21.77 45.42 -10.23
C GLN A 153 -20.35 45.98 -10.40
N ASN A 154 -20.13 46.39 -11.66
CA ASN A 154 -19.31 47.50 -12.18
C ASN A 154 -17.86 47.26 -12.64
N ARG A 155 -17.77 47.18 -13.98
CA ARG A 155 -16.96 48.00 -14.91
C ARG A 155 -15.53 48.39 -14.50
N SER A 156 -14.65 48.08 -15.45
CA SER A 156 -13.41 48.79 -15.81
C SER A 156 -12.35 48.92 -14.73
N LEU A 157 -11.22 48.27 -14.94
CA LEU A 157 -10.00 48.96 -15.39
C LEU A 157 -9.03 47.93 -15.98
N GLN A 158 -8.62 48.20 -17.22
CA GLN A 158 -7.45 47.60 -17.85
C GLN A 158 -6.21 48.16 -17.15
N PHE A 159 -5.22 47.29 -16.90
CA PHE A 159 -3.81 47.54 -17.23
C PHE A 159 -3.17 46.20 -17.60
#